data_AF-A0A7W1B8L6-F1
#
_entry.id   AF-A0A7W1B8L6-F1
#
_cell.length_a   1.000
_cell.length_b   1.000
_cell.length_c   1.000
_cell.angle_alpha   90.00
_cell.angle_beta   90.00
_cell.angle_gamma   90.00
#
_symmetry.space_group_name_H-M   'P 1'
#
loop_
_entity.id
_entity.type
_entity.pdbx_description
1 polymer ?
#
loop_
_entity_poly.entity_id
_entity_poly.type
_entity_poly.pdbx_seq_one_letter_code
_entity_poly.pdbx_strand_id
1 'polypeptide(L)'
;MKGAVIHGVLLAVMLVYGYRTWTRDKTVGPNLGSVVLWDRSEDDLVSIEYTSEKKAVKLERRGQGDQAYWWGTDTTTEKKPKPPEPKKPDPGAGSGSAGS
;
A
#
# COMPACT_ATOMS: atom_id res chain seq x y z
N MET A 1 -1.47 22.48 -44.61
CA MET A 1 -2.37 21.36 -44.21
C MET A 1 -1.69 20.27 -43.37
N LYS A 2 -0.39 19.95 -43.59
CA LYS A 2 0.32 18.90 -42.84
C LYS A 2 0.28 19.05 -41.31
N GLY A 3 0.43 20.28 -40.79
CA GLY A 3 0.35 20.55 -39.35
C GLY A 3 -1.03 20.21 -38.75
N ALA A 4 -2.12 20.64 -39.40
CA ALA A 4 -3.47 20.34 -38.94
C ALA A 4 -3.76 18.83 -38.95
N VAL A 5 -3.24 18.11 -39.95
CA VAL A 5 -3.36 16.64 -40.01
C VAL A 5 -2.63 15.96 -38.86
N ILE A 6 -1.39 16.38 -38.56
CA ILE A 6 -0.61 15.81 -37.44
C ILE A 6 -1.32 16.05 -36.10
N HIS A 7 -1.81 17.26 -35.87
CA HIS A 7 -2.52 17.60 -34.63
C HIS A 7 -3.85 16.85 -34.52
N GLY A 8 -4.57 16.66 -35.63
CA GLY A 8 -5.78 15.85 -35.67
C GLY A 8 -5.53 14.38 -35.32
N VAL A 9 -4.45 13.79 -35.83
CA VAL A 9 -4.05 12.42 -35.47
C VAL A 9 -3.66 12.32 -34.01
N LEU A 10 -2.86 13.27 -33.50
CA LEU A 10 -2.45 13.28 -32.09
C LEU A 10 -3.67 13.38 -31.16
N LEU A 11 -4.63 14.22 -31.51
CA LEU A 11 -5.86 14.41 -30.75
C LEU A 11 -6.71 13.13 -30.74
N ALA A 12 -6.84 12.47 -31.89
CA ALA A 12 -7.54 11.19 -31.97
C ALA A 12 -6.88 10.10 -31.10
N VAL A 13 -5.55 10.01 -31.11
CA VAL A 13 -4.80 9.05 -30.29
C VAL A 13 -5.02 9.31 -28.79
N MET A 14 -4.92 10.57 -28.36
CA MET A 14 -5.15 10.93 -26.95
C MET A 14 -6.59 10.68 -26.52
N LEU A 15 -7.57 10.91 -27.40
CA LEU A 15 -8.98 10.66 -27.11
C LEU A 15 -9.24 9.16 -26.92
N VAL A 16 -8.72 8.32 -27.81
CA VAL A 16 -8.84 6.85 -27.71
C VAL A 16 -8.15 6.33 -26.46
N TYR A 17 -6.96 6.83 -26.14
CA TYR A 17 -6.22 6.45 -24.94
C TYR A 17 -6.97 6.84 -23.65
N GLY A 18 -7.48 8.07 -23.60
CA GLY A 18 -8.28 8.57 -22.49
C GLY A 18 -9.57 7.75 -22.30
N TYR A 19 -10.29 7.47 -23.39
CA TYR A 19 -11.48 6.64 -23.36
C TYR A 19 -11.17 5.23 -22.83
N ARG A 20 -10.17 4.54 -23.39
CA ARG A 20 -9.76 3.20 -22.90
C ARG A 20 -9.34 3.21 -21.44
N THR A 21 -8.65 4.25 -20.99
CA THR A 21 -8.20 4.38 -19.59
C THR A 21 -9.38 4.62 -18.65
N TRP A 22 -10.35 5.45 -19.08
CA TRP A 22 -11.55 5.77 -18.30
C TRP A 22 -12.53 4.60 -18.21
N THR A 23 -12.72 3.87 -19.32
CA THR A 23 -13.58 2.68 -19.36
C THR A 23 -12.85 1.41 -18.98
N ARG A 24 -11.58 1.50 -18.53
CA ARG A 24 -10.85 0.33 -18.04
C ARG A 24 -11.54 -0.13 -16.77
N ASP A 25 -12.06 -1.35 -16.82
CA ASP A 25 -12.60 -2.04 -15.66
C ASP A 25 -11.48 -2.16 -14.61
N LYS A 26 -11.75 -1.64 -13.41
CA LYS A 26 -10.78 -1.62 -12.29
C LYS A 26 -10.77 -2.94 -11.53
N THR A 27 -11.70 -3.84 -11.82
CA THR A 27 -11.83 -5.13 -11.13
C THR A 27 -10.95 -6.21 -11.75
N VAL A 28 -10.53 -6.05 -13.01
CA VAL A 28 -9.51 -6.90 -13.63
C VAL A 28 -8.13 -6.49 -13.14
N GLY A 29 -7.67 -7.17 -12.10
CA GLY A 29 -6.28 -7.13 -11.66
C GLY A 29 -5.33 -7.62 -12.77
N PRO A 30 -4.04 -7.24 -12.72
CA PRO A 30 -3.05 -7.76 -13.65
C PRO A 30 -3.08 -9.29 -13.63
N ASN A 31 -3.15 -9.91 -14.83
CA ASN A 31 -3.10 -11.36 -14.96
C ASN A 31 -1.67 -11.82 -14.68
N LEU A 32 -1.36 -12.05 -13.41
CA LEU A 32 -0.05 -12.49 -12.92
C LEU A 32 0.12 -14.02 -13.03
N GLY A 33 -0.84 -14.72 -13.65
CA GLY A 33 -0.94 -16.18 -13.60
C GLY A 33 -1.54 -16.67 -12.29
N SER A 34 -2.11 -17.88 -12.33
CA SER A 34 -2.63 -18.57 -11.14
C SER A 34 -1.56 -19.53 -10.62
N VAL A 35 -1.14 -19.34 -9.37
CA VAL A 35 -0.26 -20.29 -8.66
C VAL A 35 -1.09 -20.98 -7.60
N VAL A 36 -1.05 -22.32 -7.58
CA VAL A 36 -1.69 -23.11 -6.53
C VAL A 36 -0.91 -22.89 -5.23
N LEU A 37 -1.52 -22.17 -4.29
CA LEU A 37 -0.92 -21.90 -2.99
C LEU A 37 -1.06 -23.09 -2.02
N TRP A 38 -2.11 -23.90 -2.20
CA TRP A 38 -2.45 -25.03 -1.36
C TRP A 38 -3.27 -26.06 -2.15
N ASP A 39 -2.95 -27.35 -2.02
CA ASP A 39 -3.66 -28.45 -2.70
C ASP A 39 -4.30 -29.48 -1.76
N ARG A 40 -4.19 -29.28 -0.44
CA ARG A 40 -4.68 -30.23 0.57
C ARG A 40 -6.08 -29.88 1.06
N SER A 41 -6.67 -30.79 1.83
CA SER A 41 -8.00 -30.59 2.41
C SER A 41 -8.05 -29.32 3.25
N GLU A 42 -9.22 -28.69 3.33
CA GLU A 42 -9.46 -27.53 4.20
C GLU A 42 -9.25 -27.90 5.67
N ASP A 43 -9.46 -29.17 6.04
CA ASP A 43 -9.22 -29.68 7.39
C ASP A 43 -7.74 -29.67 7.80
N ASP A 44 -6.83 -29.72 6.83
CA ASP A 44 -5.38 -29.70 7.05
C ASP A 44 -4.86 -28.26 7.28
N LEU A 45 -5.73 -27.26 7.13
CA LEU A 45 -5.36 -25.85 7.26
C LEU A 45 -5.34 -25.43 8.74
N VAL A 46 -4.13 -25.23 9.28
CA VAL A 46 -3.93 -24.89 10.70
C VAL A 46 -3.91 -23.37 10.94
N SER A 47 -3.22 -22.62 10.07
CA SER A 47 -3.05 -21.18 10.19
C SER A 47 -2.82 -20.53 8.84
N ILE A 48 -3.39 -19.34 8.63
CA ILE A 48 -3.15 -18.49 7.46
C ILE A 48 -2.56 -17.18 7.97
N GLU A 49 -1.38 -16.81 7.49
CA GLU A 49 -0.73 -15.55 7.84
C GLU A 49 -0.52 -14.72 6.58
N TYR A 50 -1.02 -13.49 6.61
CA TYR A 50 -0.83 -12.50 5.56
C TYR A 50 -0.12 -11.29 6.15
N THR A 51 1.09 -11.02 5.68
CA THR A 51 1.91 -9.89 6.14
C THR A 51 2.21 -8.95 4.97
N SER A 52 1.88 -7.68 5.18
CA SER A 52 2.09 -6.56 4.27
C SER A 52 2.72 -5.39 5.03
N GLU A 53 3.22 -4.39 4.31
CA GLU A 53 3.95 -3.24 4.90
C GLU A 53 3.16 -2.48 5.97
N LYS A 54 1.83 -2.48 5.88
CA LYS A 54 0.93 -1.72 6.76
C LYS A 54 0.01 -2.61 7.58
N LYS A 55 0.00 -3.92 7.31
CA LYS A 55 -1.02 -4.82 7.84
C LYS A 55 -0.49 -6.24 8.00
N ALA A 56 -0.74 -6.84 9.15
CA ALA A 56 -0.58 -8.26 9.37
C ALA A 56 -1.93 -8.86 9.78
N VAL A 57 -2.38 -9.90 9.08
CA VAL A 57 -3.61 -10.64 9.38
C VAL A 57 -3.22 -12.09 9.63
N LYS A 58 -3.62 -12.62 10.79
CA LYS A 58 -3.39 -14.01 11.15
C LYS A 58 -4.72 -14.68 11.47
N LEU A 59 -5.04 -15.76 10.76
CA LEU A 59 -6.16 -16.65 11.09
C LEU A 59 -5.61 -17.97 11.62
N GLU A 60 -6.06 -18.37 12.79
CA GLU A 60 -5.69 -19.64 13.43
C GLU A 60 -6.95 -20.47 13.65
N ARG A 61 -6.87 -21.77 13.38
CA ARG A 61 -7.93 -22.71 13.76
C ARG A 61 -7.78 -23.06 15.24
N ARG A 62 -8.82 -22.81 16.03
CA ARG A 62 -8.87 -23.10 17.47
C ARG A 62 -10.02 -24.05 17.78
N GLY A 63 -9.92 -24.80 18.87
CA GLY A 63 -10.91 -25.83 19.24
C GLY A 63 -10.64 -27.19 18.60
N GLN A 64 -11.54 -28.16 18.82
CA GLN A 64 -11.44 -29.53 18.31
C GLN A 64 -12.81 -30.02 17.81
N GLY A 65 -12.82 -30.81 16.74
CA GLY A 65 -14.03 -31.41 16.16
C GLY A 65 -15.06 -30.36 15.74
N ASP A 66 -16.32 -30.58 16.10
CA ASP A 66 -17.46 -29.69 15.79
C ASP A 66 -17.42 -28.35 16.52
N GLN A 67 -16.51 -28.17 17.48
CA GLN A 67 -16.27 -26.89 18.16
C GLN A 67 -15.08 -26.13 17.58
N ALA A 68 -14.52 -26.59 16.45
CA ALA A 68 -13.46 -25.86 15.79
C ALA A 68 -13.98 -24.53 15.23
N TYR A 69 -13.30 -23.44 15.55
CA TYR A 69 -13.60 -22.10 15.05
C TYR A 69 -12.34 -21.41 14.54
N TRP A 70 -12.52 -20.47 13.62
CA TRP A 70 -11.45 -19.62 13.12
C TRP A 70 -11.32 -18.38 14.00
N TRP A 71 -10.10 -18.12 14.50
CA TRP A 71 -9.76 -16.93 15.26
C TRP A 71 -8.85 -16.03 14.44
N GLY A 72 -9.30 -14.80 14.17
CA GLY A 72 -8.56 -13.81 13.39
C GLY A 72 -7.96 -12.72 14.27
N THR A 73 -6.70 -12.36 14.02
CA THR A 73 -6.06 -11.15 14.56
C THR A 73 -5.69 -10.22 13.41
N ASP A 74 -6.10 -8.96 13.51
CA ASP A 74 -5.75 -7.89 12.55
C ASP A 74 -4.86 -6.86 13.25
N THR A 75 -3.64 -6.71 12.75
CA THR A 75 -2.68 -5.72 13.25
C THR A 75 -2.42 -4.70 12.13
N THR A 76 -2.84 -3.46 12.36
CA THR A 76 -2.54 -2.33 11.47
C THR A 76 -1.38 -1.52 12.03
N THR A 77 -0.34 -1.35 11.23
CA THR A 77 0.85 -0.57 11.63
C THR A 77 0.73 0.85 11.05
N GLU A 78 0.31 1.80 11.87
CA GLU A 78 0.38 3.22 11.52
C GLU A 78 1.80 3.75 11.78
N LYS A 79 2.52 4.14 10.72
CA LYS A 79 3.75 4.92 10.86
C LYS A 79 3.38 6.31 11.37
N LYS A 80 3.40 6.51 12.69
CA LYS A 80 3.33 7.86 13.27
C LYS A 80 4.53 8.68 12.74
N PRO A 81 4.31 9.87 12.17
CA PRO A 81 5.41 10.74 11.78
C PRO A 81 6.27 11.05 13.00
N LYS A 82 7.59 10.96 12.83
CA LYS A 82 8.56 11.25 13.89
C LYS A 82 8.34 12.68 14.38
N PRO A 83 8.21 12.93 15.70
CA PRO A 83 8.12 14.29 16.21
C PRO A 83 9.31 15.12 15.71
N PRO A 84 9.10 16.38 15.29
CA PRO A 84 10.21 17.22 14.87
C PRO A 84 11.21 17.33 16.02
N GLU A 85 12.49 17.11 15.70
CA GLU A 85 13.56 17.22 16.69
C GLU A 85 13.57 18.64 17.28
N PRO A 86 13.70 18.79 18.62
CA PRO A 86 13.78 20.10 19.23
C PRO A 86 14.98 20.86 18.67
N LYS A 87 14.75 22.05 18.11
CA LYS A 87 15.81 22.94 17.63
C LYS A 87 16.77 23.22 18.78
N LYS A 88 18.05 22.88 18.61
CA LYS A 88 19.11 23.30 19.53
C LYS A 88 19.12 24.84 19.57
N PRO A 89 19.28 25.48 20.75
CA PRO A 89 19.49 26.92 20.82
C PRO A 89 20.79 27.29 20.10
N ASP A 90 20.75 28.33 19.27
CA ASP A 90 21.93 28.86 18.59
C ASP A 90 22.99 29.32 19.61
N PRO A 91 24.25 28.86 19.52
CA PRO A 91 25.33 29.35 20.36
C PRO A 91 25.80 30.70 19.80
N GLY A 92 25.15 31.78 20.21
CA GLY A 92 25.42 33.10 19.63
C GLY A 92 24.80 34.28 20.35
N ALA A 93 24.87 34.32 21.68
CA ALA A 93 24.59 35.54 22.44
C ALA A 93 25.59 35.66 23.61
N GLY A 94 26.87 35.74 23.26
CA GLY A 94 27.97 36.06 24.17
C GLY A 94 28.78 37.21 23.57
N SER A 95 28.32 38.43 23.79
CA SER A 95 29.06 39.68 23.56
C SER A 95 28.37 40.69 24.48
N GLY A 96 28.95 41.32 25.50
CA GLY A 96 30.33 41.55 25.88
C GLY A 96 30.33 42.97 26.46
N SER A 97 30.57 43.14 27.76
CA SER A 97 31.15 44.36 28.33
C SER A 97 31.48 44.15 29.80
N ALA A 98 32.78 43.97 30.06
CA ALA A 98 33.41 44.44 31.29
C ALA A 98 33.93 45.86 30.98
N GLY A 99 33.63 46.82 31.86
CA GLY A 99 34.15 48.18 31.79
C GLY A 99 33.96 48.86 33.13
N SER A 100 35.09 49.14 33.78
CA SER A 100 35.26 49.79 35.08
C SER A 100 34.71 51.21 35.16
#